data_AF-A0A375HQE9-F1
#
_entry.id   AF-A0A375HQE9-F1
#
_cell.length_a   1.000
_cell.length_b   1.000
_cell.length_c   1.000
_cell.angle_alpha   90.00
_cell.angle_beta   90.00
_cell.angle_gamma   90.00
#
_symmetry.space_group_name_H-M   'P 1'
#
loop_
_entity.id
_entity.type
_entity.pdbx_description
1 polymer ?
#
loop_
_entity_poly.entity_id
_entity_poly.type
_entity_poly.pdbx_seq_one_letter_code
_entity_poly.pdbx_strand_id
1 'polypeptide(L)'
;MNTAQQESRHAAVTVGADNQPIPRETQLAAYNAAFIELGLRFRWDAAMYEWLCGIECEKGRVARYIEDHHPHLLAAYDAAFLSGLIFEKKNEYLRAVGHLN
;
A
#
# COMPACT_ATOMS: atom_id res chain seq x y z
N MET A 1 -3.63 -15.57 -31.56
CA MET A 1 -2.90 -14.29 -31.52
C MET A 1 -3.58 -13.41 -30.49
N ASN A 2 -3.18 -13.46 -29.21
CA ASN A 2 -3.55 -12.51 -28.14
C ASN A 2 -2.87 -12.94 -26.82
N THR A 3 -1.53 -13.01 -26.80
CA THR A 3 -0.79 -13.40 -25.58
C THR A 3 0.37 -12.45 -25.26
N ALA A 4 0.56 -11.40 -26.05
CA ALA A 4 1.71 -10.49 -25.92
C ALA A 4 1.40 -9.16 -25.21
N GLN A 5 0.24 -9.01 -24.56
CA GLN A 5 -0.13 -7.75 -23.89
C GLN A 5 -0.17 -7.85 -22.35
N GLN A 6 0.32 -8.95 -21.77
CA GLN A 6 0.24 -9.18 -20.32
C GLN A 6 1.55 -8.86 -19.57
N GLU A 7 2.66 -8.60 -20.28
CA GLU A 7 4.02 -8.66 -19.72
C GLU A 7 4.63 -7.32 -19.26
N SER A 8 3.88 -6.26 -18.98
CA SER A 8 4.54 -4.97 -18.64
C SER A 8 3.96 -4.13 -17.52
N ARG A 9 3.03 -4.62 -16.68
CA ARG A 9 2.45 -3.79 -15.60
C ARG A 9 2.09 -4.55 -14.33
N HIS A 10 2.93 -5.46 -13.87
CA HIS A 10 2.79 -6.00 -12.50
C HIS A 10 3.38 -5.00 -11.50
N ALA A 11 2.73 -3.84 -11.34
CA ALA A 11 2.82 -3.12 -10.08
C ALA A 11 2.43 -4.12 -8.98
N ALA A 12 3.22 -4.28 -7.92
CA ALA A 12 2.94 -5.27 -6.86
C ALA A 12 1.47 -5.23 -6.45
N VAL A 13 0.71 -6.20 -6.92
CA VAL A 13 -0.72 -6.34 -6.66
C VAL A 13 -0.83 -7.25 -5.47
N THR A 14 -1.42 -6.75 -4.38
CA THR A 14 -1.88 -7.64 -3.32
C THR A 14 -2.99 -8.52 -3.89
N VAL A 15 -2.73 -9.83 -3.94
CA VAL A 15 -3.69 -10.84 -4.40
C VAL A 15 -4.51 -11.31 -3.20
N GLY A 16 -5.83 -11.30 -3.34
CA GLY A 16 -6.77 -11.75 -2.32
C GLY A 16 -7.02 -13.27 -2.35
N ALA A 17 -7.93 -13.73 -1.49
CA ALA A 17 -8.24 -15.15 -1.30
C ALA A 17 -8.67 -15.90 -2.59
N ASP A 18 -9.32 -15.22 -3.55
CA ASP A 18 -9.77 -15.81 -4.82
C ASP A 18 -8.68 -15.84 -5.92
N ASN A 19 -7.42 -15.61 -5.54
CA ASN A 19 -6.32 -15.35 -6.48
C ASN A 19 -6.59 -14.15 -7.41
N GLN A 20 -7.54 -13.28 -7.03
CA GLN A 20 -7.89 -12.06 -7.73
C GLN A 20 -7.15 -10.85 -7.14
N PRO A 21 -6.75 -9.87 -7.98
CA PRO A 21 -6.25 -8.59 -7.49
C PRO A 21 -7.28 -7.92 -6.57
N ILE A 22 -6.86 -7.56 -5.35
CA ILE A 22 -7.71 -6.77 -4.46
C ILE A 22 -8.00 -5.41 -5.15
N PRO A 23 -9.27 -4.97 -5.23
CA PRO A 23 -9.63 -3.72 -5.86
C PRO A 23 -8.81 -2.54 -5.31
N ARG A 24 -8.44 -1.60 -6.18
CA ARG A 24 -7.60 -0.45 -5.78
C ARG A 24 -8.24 0.37 -4.67
N GLU A 25 -9.56 0.54 -4.72
CA GLU A 25 -10.34 1.20 -3.66
C GLU A 25 -10.23 0.49 -2.30
N THR A 26 -10.27 -0.84 -2.29
CA THR A 26 -10.11 -1.66 -1.09
C THR A 26 -8.69 -1.57 -0.55
N GLN A 27 -7.69 -1.58 -1.43
CA GLN A 27 -6.29 -1.36 -1.03
C GLN A 27 -6.11 0.03 -0.42
N LEU A 28 -6.67 1.07 -1.05
CA LEU A 28 -6.62 2.44 -0.55
C LEU A 28 -7.30 2.57 0.83
N ALA A 29 -8.46 1.95 1.00
CA ALA A 29 -9.16 1.91 2.28
C ALA A 29 -8.32 1.22 3.36
N ALA A 30 -7.66 0.10 3.03
CA ALA A 30 -6.78 -0.61 3.95
C ALA A 30 -5.55 0.22 4.37
N TYR A 31 -4.92 0.93 3.44
CA TYR A 31 -3.83 1.87 3.77
C TYR A 31 -4.31 3.01 4.66
N ASN A 32 -5.44 3.63 4.33
CA ASN A 32 -6.00 4.71 5.13
C ASN A 32 -6.40 4.23 6.54
N ALA A 33 -6.96 3.03 6.66
CA ALA A 33 -7.25 2.40 7.94
C ALA A 33 -5.97 2.16 8.76
N ALA A 34 -4.91 1.64 8.12
CA ALA A 34 -3.61 1.45 8.76
C ALA A 34 -3.02 2.77 9.28
N PHE A 35 -3.11 3.87 8.52
CA PHE A 35 -2.65 5.18 9.00
C PHE A 35 -3.44 5.64 10.22
N ILE A 36 -4.77 5.53 10.19
CA ILE A 36 -5.64 5.92 11.31
C ILE A 36 -5.33 5.09 12.56
N GLU A 37 -5.14 3.79 12.42
CA GLU A 37 -4.84 2.89 13.53
C GLU A 37 -3.48 3.19 14.17
N LEU A 38 -2.48 3.55 13.35
CA LEU A 38 -1.18 4.01 13.81
C LEU A 38 -1.19 5.45 14.34
N GLY A 39 -2.33 6.12 14.35
CA GLY A 39 -2.47 7.52 14.78
C GLY A 39 -1.83 8.53 13.81
N LEU A 40 -1.49 8.09 12.60
CA LEU A 40 -0.96 8.93 11.54
C LEU A 40 -2.10 9.69 10.89
N ARG A 41 -1.98 11.01 10.79
CA ARG A 41 -2.97 11.87 10.11
C ARG A 41 -2.80 11.88 8.59
N PHE A 42 -2.20 10.84 8.03
CA PHE A 42 -1.97 10.71 6.60
C PHE A 42 -3.18 10.08 5.94
N ARG A 43 -3.51 10.58 4.75
CA ARG A 43 -4.54 9.96 3.90
C ARG A 43 -4.06 10.00 2.48
N TRP A 44 -4.23 8.89 1.79
CA TRP A 44 -4.03 8.81 0.37
C TRP A 44 -5.38 8.81 -0.33
N ASP A 45 -5.47 9.59 -1.40
CA ASP A 45 -6.56 9.57 -2.36
C ASP A 45 -6.19 8.69 -3.56
N ALA A 46 -7.17 8.35 -4.39
CA ALA A 46 -6.97 7.50 -5.56
C ALA A 46 -5.85 8.02 -6.49
N ALA A 47 -5.78 9.34 -6.72
CA ALA A 47 -4.75 9.96 -7.54
C ALA A 47 -3.34 9.81 -6.95
N MET A 48 -3.20 9.99 -5.62
CA MET A 48 -1.93 9.79 -4.92
C MET A 48 -1.50 8.33 -4.99
N TYR A 49 -2.45 7.41 -4.78
CA TYR A 49 -2.18 5.98 -4.85
C TYR A 49 -1.78 5.52 -6.26
N GLU A 50 -2.42 6.05 -7.31
CA GLU A 50 -2.03 5.77 -8.70
C GLU A 50 -0.61 6.27 -9.02
N TRP A 51 -0.26 7.48 -8.54
CA TRP A 51 1.09 8.00 -8.70
C TRP A 51 2.14 7.12 -7.99
N LEU A 52 1.84 6.69 -6.76
CA LEU A 52 2.68 5.75 -6.01
C LEU A 52 2.72 4.37 -6.66
N CYS A 53 1.68 3.96 -7.39
CA CYS A 53 1.61 2.67 -8.08
C CYS A 53 2.71 2.46 -9.13
N GLY A 54 3.38 3.54 -9.56
CA GLY A 54 4.58 3.47 -10.41
C GLY A 54 5.82 2.89 -9.72
N ILE A 55 5.84 2.79 -8.39
CA ILE A 55 6.91 2.13 -7.62
C ILE A 55 6.55 0.65 -7.48
N GLU A 56 7.46 -0.26 -7.85
CA GLU A 56 7.17 -1.70 -7.85
C GLU A 56 6.93 -2.27 -6.44
N CYS A 57 7.59 -1.75 -5.42
CA CYS A 57 7.48 -2.26 -4.04
C CYS A 57 6.46 -1.47 -3.20
N GLU A 58 5.46 -2.16 -2.66
CA GLU A 58 4.44 -1.55 -1.77
C GLU A 58 5.03 -0.87 -0.53
N LYS A 59 6.00 -1.53 0.13
CA LYS A 59 6.72 -0.94 1.26
C LYS A 59 7.58 0.24 0.81
N GLY A 60 8.20 0.11 -0.37
CA GLY A 60 8.96 1.19 -1.00
C GLY A 60 8.13 2.43 -1.29
N ARG A 61 6.86 2.29 -1.71
CA ARG A 61 5.91 3.41 -1.90
C ARG A 61 5.73 4.21 -0.63
N VAL A 62 5.42 3.51 0.46
CA VAL A 62 5.18 4.12 1.77
C VAL A 62 6.46 4.79 2.28
N ALA A 63 7.60 4.09 2.23
CA ALA A 63 8.88 4.61 2.67
C ALA A 63 9.26 5.88 1.89
N ARG A 64 9.20 5.84 0.56
CA ARG A 64 9.51 6.98 -0.30
C ARG A 64 8.59 8.17 -0.03
N TYR A 65 7.29 7.92 0.15
CA TYR A 65 6.33 8.97 0.51
C TYR A 65 6.67 9.63 1.85
N ILE A 66 7.04 8.83 2.87
CA ILE A 66 7.43 9.37 4.18
C ILE A 66 8.75 10.15 4.09
N GLU A 67 9.72 9.67 3.32
CA GLU A 67 10.99 10.37 3.08
C GLU A 67 10.79 11.73 2.41
N ASP A 68 9.97 11.79 1.36
CA ASP A 68 9.78 13.02 0.58
C ASP A 68 8.83 14.03 1.27
N HIS A 69 7.79 13.56 1.96
CA HIS A 69 6.74 14.43 2.52
C HIS A 69 6.78 14.59 4.04
N HIS A 70 7.38 13.64 4.77
CA HIS A 70 7.35 13.60 6.24
C HIS A 70 8.72 13.35 6.87
N PRO A 71 9.76 14.17 6.56
CA PRO A 71 11.10 14.00 7.13
C PRO A 71 11.13 14.14 8.66
N HIS A 72 10.18 14.87 9.24
CA HIS A 72 10.03 15.00 10.69
C HIS A 72 9.63 13.67 11.37
N LEU A 73 8.95 12.78 10.66
CA LEU A 73 8.58 11.46 11.16
C LEU A 73 9.81 10.55 11.22
N LEU A 74 10.75 10.75 10.29
CA LEU A 74 12.03 10.02 10.23
C LEU A 74 12.98 10.33 11.39
N ALA A 75 12.75 11.42 12.11
CA ALA A 75 13.48 11.70 13.34
C ALA A 75 13.08 10.78 14.50
N ALA A 76 11.86 10.23 14.47
CA ALA A 76 11.33 9.36 15.52
C ALA A 76 11.32 7.88 15.10
N TYR A 77 11.10 7.59 13.82
CA TYR A 77 10.95 6.24 13.30
C TYR A 77 11.64 6.06 11.96
N ASP A 78 12.28 4.91 11.75
CA ASP A 78 12.89 4.58 10.47
C ASP A 78 11.82 4.35 9.37
N ALA A 79 12.14 4.76 8.12
CA ALA A 79 11.23 4.64 6.98
C ALA A 79 10.90 3.16 6.66
N ALA A 80 11.89 2.27 6.76
CA ALA A 80 11.70 0.84 6.54
C ALA A 80 10.84 0.24 7.67
N PHE A 81 11.08 0.65 8.91
CA PHE A 81 10.25 0.23 10.04
C PHE A 81 8.77 0.65 9.87
N LEU A 82 8.51 1.93 9.60
CA LEU A 82 7.15 2.43 9.41
C LEU A 82 6.45 1.79 8.22
N SER A 83 7.14 1.66 7.08
CA SER A 83 6.57 0.99 5.91
C SER A 83 6.21 -0.47 6.18
N GLY A 84 7.01 -1.17 6.98
CA GLY A 84 6.71 -2.52 7.47
C GLY A 84 5.45 -2.54 8.34
N LEU A 85 5.38 -1.66 9.33
CA LEU A 85 4.26 -1.58 10.27
C LEU A 85 2.93 -1.21 9.58
N ILE A 86 2.96 -0.25 8.66
CA ILE A 86 1.81 0.13 7.84
C ILE A 86 1.35 -1.05 6.97
N PHE A 87 2.29 -1.81 6.40
CA PHE A 87 1.97 -2.97 5.59
C PHE A 87 1.34 -4.11 6.42
N GLU A 88 1.83 -4.34 7.64
CA GLU A 88 1.23 -5.29 8.57
C GLU A 88 -0.22 -4.90 8.91
N LYS A 89 -0.47 -3.64 9.28
CA LYS A 89 -1.80 -3.13 9.58
C LYS A 89 -2.75 -3.17 8.38
N LYS A 90 -2.25 -2.83 7.19
CA LYS A 90 -3.00 -2.99 5.94
C LYS A 90 -3.45 -4.44 5.75
N ASN A 91 -2.53 -5.41 5.91
CA ASN A 91 -2.87 -6.83 5.74
C ASN A 91 -3.82 -7.34 6.84
N GLU A 92 -3.66 -6.87 8.07
CA GLU A 92 -4.59 -7.16 9.18
C GLU A 92 -6.00 -6.67 8.83
N TYR A 93 -6.13 -5.43 8.33
CA TYR A 93 -7.39 -4.90 7.84
C TYR A 93 -7.98 -5.77 6.73
N LEU A 94 -7.19 -6.13 5.72
CA LEU A 94 -7.62 -6.96 4.60
C LEU A 94 -8.06 -8.37 5.05
N ARG A 95 -7.44 -8.93 6.09
CA ARG A 95 -7.91 -10.18 6.73
C ARG A 95 -9.25 -9.97 7.43
N ALA A 96 -9.38 -8.88 8.19
CA ALA A 96 -10.61 -8.57 8.92
C ALA A 96 -11.81 -8.33 7.99
N VAL A 97 -11.59 -7.72 6.82
CA VAL A 97 -12.62 -7.55 5.79
C VAL A 97 -12.83 -8.78 4.89
N GLY A 98 -12.15 -9.89 5.17
CA GLY A 98 -12.32 -11.17 4.45
C GLY A 98 -11.66 -11.25 3.07
N HIS A 99 -10.77 -10.30 2.75
CA HIS A 99 -10.06 -10.24 1.47
C HIS A 99 -8.72 -11.00 1.48
N LEU A 100 -8.18 -11.34 2.65
CA LEU A 100 -7.03 -12.23 2.83
C LEU A 100 -7.43 -13.39 3.76
N ASN A 101 -6.96 -14.61 3.45
CA ASN A 101 -7.17 -15.81 4.27
C ASN A 101 -5.94 -16.13 5.10
#